data_AF-A0A2G9MNS4-F1
#
_entry.id   AF-A0A2G9MNS4-F1
#
_cell.length_a   1.000
_cell.length_b   1.000
_cell.length_c   1.000
_cell.angle_alpha   90.00
_cell.angle_beta   90.00
_cell.angle_gamma   90.00
#
_symmetry.space_group_name_H-M   'P 1'
#
loop_
_entity.id
_entity.type
_entity.pdbx_description
1 polymer ?
#
loop_
_entity_poly.entity_id
_entity_poly.type
_entity_poly.pdbx_seq_one_letter_code
_entity_poly.pdbx_strand_id
1 'polypeptide(L)'
;MFIEIGSSLENWKIKKYGDVIAEAIYYLVSTDFSSRTIAFGIGGTHYCSNFSKLIVRENYAFGHVCPKYQLDNLSWEMVEQALSKSLPKVQEVVIDWKGVSGHKDKIRVIMENLKNHSILVRRI
;
A
#
# COMPACT_ATOMS: atom_id res chain seq x y z
N MET A 1 -7.76 -6.82 -6.50
CA MET A 1 -8.09 -5.52 -5.84
C MET A 1 -9.51 -5.62 -5.34
N PHE A 2 -9.77 -5.10 -4.14
CA PHE A 2 -11.13 -4.98 -3.58
C PHE A 2 -11.53 -3.51 -3.57
N ILE A 3 -12.80 -3.24 -3.86
CA ILE A 3 -13.44 -1.92 -3.76
C ILE A 3 -14.72 -2.16 -2.95
N GLU A 4 -14.82 -1.55 -1.78
CA GLU A 4 -15.73 -2.01 -0.72
C GLU A 4 -16.64 -0.90 -0.20
N ILE A 5 -17.83 -1.28 0.24
CA ILE A 5 -18.69 -0.47 1.11
C ILE A 5 -18.66 -1.15 2.47
N GLY A 6 -18.31 -0.41 3.51
CA GLY A 6 -18.27 -0.91 4.89
C GLY A 6 -18.89 0.08 5.87
N SER A 7 -19.09 -0.29 7.12
CA SER A 7 -18.81 -1.62 7.70
C SER A 7 -20.06 -2.32 8.23
N SER A 8 -21.27 -1.85 7.89
CA SER A 8 -22.53 -2.43 8.37
C SER A 8 -23.53 -2.71 7.25
N LEU A 9 -24.53 -3.55 7.55
CA LEU A 9 -25.61 -3.90 6.62
C LEU A 9 -26.40 -2.66 6.19
N GLU A 10 -26.54 -1.68 7.08
CA GLU A 10 -27.15 -0.39 6.77
C GLU A 10 -26.35 0.35 5.71
N ASN A 11 -25.01 0.37 5.79
CA ASN A 11 -24.18 1.02 4.79
C ASN A 11 -24.30 0.36 3.42
N TRP A 12 -24.37 -0.98 3.37
CA TRP A 12 -24.47 -1.74 2.12
C TRP A 12 -25.76 -1.49 1.35
N LYS A 13 -26.84 -1.14 2.05
CA LYS A 13 -28.16 -0.87 1.43
C LYS A 13 -28.29 0.57 0.90
N ILE A 14 -27.34 1.46 1.19
CA ILE A 14 -27.40 2.85 0.72
C ILE A 14 -27.07 2.90 -0.77
N LYS A 15 -28.09 3.09 -1.61
CA LYS A 15 -27.95 3.19 -3.07
C LYS A 15 -26.85 4.17 -3.50
N LYS A 16 -26.78 5.35 -2.85
CA LYS A 16 -25.78 6.38 -3.15
C LYS A 16 -24.33 5.87 -2.99
N TYR A 17 -24.05 4.99 -2.04
CA TYR A 17 -22.70 4.41 -1.90
C TYR A 17 -22.41 3.44 -3.04
N GLY A 18 -23.41 2.67 -3.47
CA GLY A 18 -23.34 1.84 -4.67
C GLY A 18 -23.06 2.68 -5.94
N ASP A 19 -23.77 3.79 -6.11
CA ASP A 19 -23.57 4.70 -7.24
C ASP A 19 -22.11 5.22 -7.28
N VAL A 20 -21.55 5.64 -6.14
CA VAL A 20 -20.14 6.10 -6.03
C VAL A 20 -19.15 4.98 -6.36
N ILE A 21 -19.37 3.75 -5.88
CA ILE A 21 -18.51 2.61 -6.22
C ILE A 21 -18.57 2.31 -7.72
N ALA A 22 -19.76 2.34 -8.33
CA ALA A 22 -19.94 2.11 -9.75
C ALA A 22 -19.20 3.16 -10.61
N GLU A 23 -19.32 4.45 -10.26
CA GLU A 23 -18.58 5.53 -10.90
C GLU A 23 -17.07 5.36 -10.75
N ALA A 24 -16.59 4.99 -9.56
CA ALA A 24 -15.17 4.75 -9.32
C ALA A 24 -14.63 3.57 -10.14
N ILE A 25 -15.37 2.47 -10.24
CA ILE A 25 -15.00 1.33 -11.08
C ILE A 25 -14.94 1.75 -12.55
N TYR A 26 -15.95 2.46 -13.04
CA TYR A 26 -15.97 2.95 -14.42
C TYR A 26 -14.76 3.83 -14.72
N TYR A 27 -14.47 4.80 -13.84
CA TYR A 27 -13.30 5.65 -13.96
C TYR A 27 -11.98 4.86 -13.96
N LEU A 28 -11.87 3.83 -13.12
CA LEU A 28 -10.66 3.00 -13.04
C LEU A 28 -10.41 2.22 -14.33
N VAL A 29 -11.44 1.71 -14.99
CA VAL A 29 -11.28 0.93 -16.23
C VAL A 29 -11.14 1.81 -17.47
N SER A 30 -11.59 3.06 -17.41
CA SER A 30 -11.54 4.00 -18.54
C SER A 30 -10.34 4.95 -18.52
N THR A 31 -9.49 4.88 -17.50
CA THR A 31 -8.39 5.84 -17.28
C THR A 31 -7.04 5.12 -17.26
N ASP A 32 -6.05 5.70 -17.92
CA ASP A 32 -4.67 5.21 -17.83
C ASP A 32 -3.98 5.76 -16.57
N PHE A 33 -3.39 4.86 -15.79
CA PHE A 33 -2.61 5.17 -14.59
C PHE A 33 -1.15 4.75 -14.70
N SER A 34 -0.66 4.47 -15.91
CA SER A 34 0.71 4.03 -16.19
C SER A 34 1.80 4.99 -15.69
N SER A 35 1.49 6.27 -15.48
CA SER A 35 2.44 7.28 -14.99
C SER A 35 2.67 7.27 -13.47
N ARG A 36 1.92 6.44 -12.72
CA ARG A 36 2.04 6.39 -11.25
C ARG A 36 3.29 5.65 -10.79
N THR A 37 3.88 6.11 -9.70
CA THR A 37 4.96 5.38 -9.02
C THR A 37 4.38 4.19 -8.26
N ILE A 38 4.77 2.98 -8.65
CA ILE A 38 4.28 1.74 -8.02
C ILE A 38 5.07 1.45 -6.76
N ALA A 39 4.37 1.31 -5.63
CA ALA A 39 4.99 1.15 -4.33
C ALA A 39 4.48 -0.04 -3.51
N PHE A 40 5.37 -0.54 -2.66
CA PHE A 40 5.03 -1.43 -1.53
C PHE A 40 5.13 -0.64 -0.23
N GLY A 41 4.05 -0.59 0.56
CA GLY A 41 4.00 0.14 1.83
C GLY A 41 4.35 -0.73 3.03
N ILE A 42 5.16 -0.24 3.96
CA ILE A 42 5.45 -0.90 5.24
C ILE A 42 5.21 0.07 6.40
N GLY A 43 4.43 -0.36 7.38
CA GLY A 43 4.06 0.42 8.56
C GLY A 43 2.68 1.09 8.43
N GLY A 44 2.43 2.05 9.31
CA GLY A 44 1.14 2.74 9.41
C GLY A 44 0.10 1.97 10.24
N THR A 45 -0.96 2.68 10.64
CA THR A 45 -2.13 2.08 11.29
C THR A 45 -3.02 1.38 10.28
N HIS A 46 -4.10 0.72 10.72
CA HIS A 46 -5.00 -0.05 9.85
C HIS A 46 -5.48 0.72 8.60
N TYR A 47 -5.73 2.03 8.73
CA TYR A 47 -6.18 2.88 7.62
C TYR A 47 -5.06 3.52 6.79
N CYS A 48 -3.79 3.28 7.13
CA CYS A 48 -2.63 3.67 6.32
C CYS A 48 -2.63 5.15 5.86
N SER A 49 -3.06 6.08 6.73
CA SER A 49 -3.36 7.47 6.34
C SER A 49 -2.19 8.23 5.73
N ASN A 50 -0.94 7.87 6.06
CA ASN A 50 0.24 8.46 5.45
C ASN A 50 0.42 8.03 3.98
N PHE A 51 0.11 6.77 3.63
CA PHE A 51 0.14 6.31 2.23
C PHE A 51 -0.97 6.96 1.41
N SER A 52 -2.15 7.19 1.99
CA SER A 52 -3.23 7.92 1.31
C SER A 52 -2.81 9.34 0.88
N LYS A 53 -1.97 10.02 1.68
CA LYS A 53 -1.42 11.34 1.30
C LYS A 53 -0.54 11.23 0.05
N LEU A 54 0.28 10.19 -0.06
CA LEU A 54 1.14 9.96 -1.24
C LEU A 54 0.30 9.63 -2.48
N ILE A 55 -0.77 8.85 -2.34
CA ILE A 55 -1.70 8.53 -3.44
C ILE A 55 -2.35 9.80 -4.00
N VAL A 56 -2.78 10.71 -3.11
CA VAL A 56 -3.50 11.93 -3.50
C VAL A 56 -2.57 13.06 -3.94
N ARG A 57 -1.40 13.22 -3.32
CA ARG A 57 -0.54 14.40 -3.50
C ARG A 57 0.72 14.15 -4.32
N GLU A 58 1.19 12.91 -4.40
CA GLU A 58 2.52 12.60 -4.95
C GLU A 58 2.49 11.52 -6.05
N ASN A 59 1.30 11.22 -6.59
CA ASN A 59 1.10 10.31 -7.73
C ASN A 59 1.57 8.86 -7.50
N TYR A 60 1.46 8.35 -6.27
CA TYR A 60 1.76 6.95 -5.94
C TYR A 60 0.57 6.02 -6.23
N ALA A 61 0.87 4.76 -6.51
CA ALA A 61 -0.06 3.64 -6.47
C ALA A 61 0.55 2.52 -5.61
N PHE A 62 -0.16 2.09 -4.57
CA PHE A 62 0.31 1.03 -3.68
C PHE A 62 -0.28 -0.31 -4.11
N GLY A 63 0.58 -1.33 -4.27
CA GLY A 63 0.16 -2.71 -4.51
C GLY A 63 -0.15 -3.41 -3.19
N HIS A 64 0.90 -3.90 -2.53
CA HIS A 64 0.79 -4.45 -1.18
C HIS A 64 1.05 -3.38 -0.11
N VAL A 65 0.50 -3.61 1.08
CA VAL A 65 0.80 -2.83 2.28
C VAL A 65 0.91 -3.78 3.48
N CYS A 66 2.01 -3.71 4.24
CA CYS A 66 2.18 -4.41 5.51
C CYS A 66 1.97 -3.43 6.67
N PRO A 67 0.84 -3.49 7.40
CA PRO A 67 0.55 -2.56 8.48
C PRO A 67 1.36 -2.86 9.74
N LYS A 68 1.46 -1.89 10.67
CA LYS A 68 2.27 -1.99 11.90
C LYS A 68 2.05 -3.30 12.69
N TYR A 69 0.79 -3.73 12.85
CA TYR A 69 0.44 -4.89 13.66
C TYR A 69 0.83 -6.24 13.04
N GLN A 70 1.31 -6.26 11.80
CA GLN A 70 1.84 -7.46 11.14
C GLN A 70 3.37 -7.45 11.01
N LEU A 71 4.04 -6.42 11.52
CA LEU A 71 5.50 -6.31 11.38
C LEU A 71 6.26 -7.42 12.11
N ASP A 72 5.72 -7.98 13.18
CA ASP A 72 6.31 -9.15 13.85
C ASP A 72 6.37 -10.36 12.92
N ASN A 73 5.34 -10.54 12.09
CA ASN A 73 5.23 -11.66 11.16
C ASN A 73 5.91 -11.41 9.81
N LEU A 74 6.27 -10.16 9.49
CA LEU A 74 6.86 -9.82 8.20
C LEU A 74 8.26 -10.42 8.04
N SER A 75 8.43 -11.47 7.22
CA SER A 75 9.75 -12.02 6.89
C SER A 75 10.32 -11.40 5.60
N TRP A 76 11.61 -11.64 5.31
CA TRP A 76 12.21 -11.22 4.05
C TRP A 76 11.55 -11.91 2.85
N GLU A 77 11.25 -13.20 2.96
CA GLU A 77 10.58 -13.98 1.92
C GLU A 77 9.18 -13.41 1.63
N MET A 78 8.48 -12.90 2.64
CA MET A 78 7.20 -12.20 2.44
C MET A 78 7.37 -10.88 1.68
N VAL A 79 8.45 -10.14 1.95
CA VAL A 79 8.80 -8.92 1.19
C VAL A 79 9.08 -9.29 -0.27
N GLU A 80 9.88 -10.32 -0.53
CA GLU A 80 10.16 -10.82 -1.89
C GLU A 80 8.89 -11.26 -2.61
N GLN A 81 7.98 -11.93 -1.90
CA GLN A 81 6.67 -12.28 -2.45
C GLN A 81 5.84 -11.04 -2.80
N ALA A 82 5.79 -10.04 -1.92
CA ALA A 82 5.06 -8.80 -2.20
C ALA A 82 5.63 -8.06 -3.42
N LEU A 83 6.95 -8.01 -3.56
CA LEU A 83 7.62 -7.39 -4.71
C LEU A 83 7.38 -8.17 -6.01
N SER A 84 7.50 -9.50 -5.96
CA SER A 84 7.37 -10.36 -7.15
C SER A 84 5.94 -10.48 -7.67
N LYS A 85 4.95 -10.56 -6.76
CA LYS A 85 3.52 -10.71 -7.06
C LYS A 85 2.79 -9.40 -7.34
N SER A 86 3.48 -8.26 -7.25
CA SER A 86 2.93 -6.97 -7.67
C SER A 86 3.00 -6.80 -9.19
N LEU A 87 1.87 -6.38 -9.77
CA LEU A 87 1.75 -5.97 -11.16
C LEU A 87 0.99 -4.63 -11.22
N PRO A 88 1.59 -3.57 -11.80
CA PRO A 88 2.95 -3.49 -12.35
C PRO A 88 4.05 -3.68 -11.29
N LYS A 89 5.31 -3.80 -11.73
CA LYS A 89 6.44 -4.07 -10.82
C LYS A 89 6.64 -2.90 -9.84
N VAL A 90 6.96 -3.23 -8.59
CA VAL A 90 7.28 -2.24 -7.56
C VAL A 90 8.55 -1.49 -7.95
N GLN A 91 8.47 -0.18 -7.92
CA GLN A 91 9.59 0.73 -8.19
C GLN A 91 10.20 1.23 -6.88
N GLU A 92 9.41 1.37 -5.83
CA GLU A 92 9.85 1.88 -4.54
C GLU A 92 9.16 1.18 -3.35
N VAL A 93 9.90 0.95 -2.27
CA VAL A 93 9.32 0.57 -0.98
C VAL A 93 9.22 1.80 -0.09
N VAL A 94 8.01 2.13 0.34
CA VAL A 94 7.73 3.29 1.21
C VAL A 94 7.51 2.80 2.64
N ILE A 95 8.26 3.37 3.58
CA ILE A 95 8.23 3.00 4.99
C ILE A 95 7.71 4.18 5.79
N ASP A 96 6.57 4.01 6.47
CA ASP A 96 6.11 4.95 7.49
C ASP A 96 7.00 4.79 8.73
N TRP A 97 8.00 5.66 8.88
CA TRP A 97 9.07 5.48 9.86
C TRP A 97 8.57 5.63 11.30
N LYS A 98 7.54 6.44 11.51
CA LYS A 98 6.85 6.54 12.81
C LYS A 98 5.93 5.34 13.02
N GLY A 99 5.30 4.86 11.95
CA GLY A 99 4.42 3.70 11.90
C GLY A 99 5.12 2.37 12.19
N VAL A 100 6.45 2.26 12.07
CA VAL A 100 7.23 1.06 12.43
C VAL A 100 7.90 1.16 13.81
N SER A 101 7.43 2.07 14.67
CA SER A 101 7.91 2.20 16.04
C SER A 101 7.80 0.89 16.82
N GLY A 102 8.92 0.42 17.37
CA GLY A 102 9.05 -0.89 18.02
C GLY A 102 9.76 -1.95 17.15
N HIS A 103 9.81 -1.75 15.83
CA HIS A 103 10.35 -2.72 14.87
C HIS A 103 11.52 -2.17 14.04
N LYS A 104 12.10 -1.04 14.45
CA LYS A 104 13.09 -0.30 13.66
C LYS A 104 14.30 -1.13 13.26
N ASP A 105 14.81 -1.99 14.14
CA ASP A 105 15.99 -2.80 13.84
C ASP A 105 15.68 -3.88 12.80
N LYS A 106 14.53 -4.55 12.92
CA LYS A 106 14.01 -5.47 11.90
C LYS A 106 13.82 -4.77 10.55
N ILE A 107 13.23 -3.57 10.56
CA ILE A 107 13.03 -2.79 9.33
C ILE A 107 14.36 -2.35 8.73
N ARG A 108 15.39 -2.01 9.52
CA ARG A 108 16.72 -1.69 9.01
C ARG A 108 17.33 -2.86 8.23
N VAL A 109 17.22 -4.08 8.75
CA VAL A 109 17.69 -5.28 8.04
C VAL A 109 16.94 -5.46 6.71
N ILE A 110 15.62 -5.30 6.70
CA ILE A 110 14.82 -5.34 5.47
C ILE A 110 15.29 -4.24 4.49
N MET A 111 15.55 -3.03 4.97
CA MET A 111 16.03 -1.94 4.13
C MET A 111 17.40 -2.22 3.51
N GLU A 112 18.31 -2.85 4.24
CA GLU A 112 19.61 -3.27 3.73
C GLU A 112 19.45 -4.33 2.63
N ASN A 113 18.61 -5.33 2.86
CA ASN A 113 18.30 -6.34 1.84
C ASN A 113 17.67 -5.73 0.58
N LEU A 114 16.74 -4.78 0.73
CA LEU A 114 16.15 -4.05 -0.41
C LEU A 114 17.22 -3.32 -1.23
N LYS A 115 18.16 -2.63 -0.56
CA LYS A 115 19.27 -1.93 -1.23
C LYS A 115 20.20 -2.90 -1.95
N ASN A 116 20.50 -4.05 -1.36
CA ASN A 116 21.32 -5.08 -2.00
C ASN A 116 20.67 -5.62 -3.30
N HIS A 117 19.35 -5.57 -3.39
CA HIS A 117 18.58 -5.93 -4.58
C HIS A 117 18.25 -4.74 -5.49
N SER A 118 18.92 -3.58 -5.30
CA SER A 118 18.70 -2.35 -6.09
C SER A 118 17.27 -1.82 -6.06
N ILE A 119 16.54 -2.06 -4.97
CA ILE A 119 15.18 -1.55 -4.78
C ILE A 119 15.24 -0.21 -4.04
N LEU A 120 14.58 0.81 -4.58
CA LEU A 120 14.50 2.13 -3.95
C LEU A 120 13.71 2.05 -2.65
N VAL A 121 14.19 2.77 -1.62
CA VAL A 121 13.52 2.82 -0.33
C VAL A 121 13.34 4.26 0.11
N ARG A 122 12.09 4.64 0.37
CA ARG A 122 11.72 5.95 0.88
C ARG A 122 11.15 5.84 2.29
N ARG A 123 11.61 6.72 3.18
CA ARG A 123 11.05 6.88 4.52
C ARG A 123 10.14 8.11 4.54
N ILE A 124 8.97 7.98 5.15
CA ILE A 124 8.00 9.07 5.37
C ILE A 124 7.64 9.19 6.86
#